data_AF-A0A971N865-F1
#
_entry.id   AF-A0A971N865-F1
#
_cell.length_a   1.000
_cell.length_b   1.000
_cell.length_c   1.000
_cell.angle_alpha   90.00
_cell.angle_beta   90.00
_cell.angle_gamma   90.00
#
_symmetry.space_group_name_H-M   'P 1'
#
loop_
_entity.id
_entity.type
_entity.pdbx_description
1 polymer ?
#
loop_
_entity_poly.entity_id
_entity_poly.type
_entity_poly.pdbx_seq_one_letter_code
_entity_poly.pdbx_strand_id
1 'polypeptide(L)'
;MTGKRLSKEQRHQTLLQKLEENPLLTDEQLAKELGVSIQTIRLDRLALGLPEMKERAKNLASRALSGEHYPASLEVVGDLLYCEPGVGGLSRMVAEPGMSLTRYNVIRGHYLFAQANSLAVAVADAPHALTGSARVEFPHPARVGEVLMARARVLERRGRRFVVEVVTRVEEKAVFQGKFLILALDERTLAEGIFGMEGKATGDGREKDD
;
A
#
# COMPACT_ATOMS: atom_id res chain seq x y z
N MET A 1 1.85 36.13 32.29
CA MET A 1 1.21 34.83 31.99
C MET A 1 2.30 33.82 31.74
N THR A 2 2.46 32.87 32.66
CA THR A 2 3.56 31.90 32.73
C THR A 2 3.36 30.79 31.70
N GLY A 3 3.98 30.95 30.52
CA GLY A 3 3.93 29.96 29.44
C GLY A 3 4.60 28.65 29.86
N LYS A 4 3.82 27.56 29.87
CA LYS A 4 4.26 26.21 30.19
C LYS A 4 5.32 25.78 29.16
N ARG A 5 6.60 25.71 29.56
CA ARG A 5 7.68 25.20 28.71
C ARG A 5 7.37 23.74 28.36
N LEU A 6 7.03 23.49 27.10
CA LEU A 6 6.87 22.13 26.57
C LEU A 6 8.16 21.34 26.80
N SER A 7 8.05 20.09 27.26
CA SER A 7 9.22 19.22 27.36
C SER A 7 9.77 18.94 25.96
N LYS A 8 11.05 18.56 25.84
CA LYS A 8 11.68 18.27 24.54
C LYS A 8 10.88 17.23 23.74
N GLU A 9 10.41 16.18 24.41
CA GLU A 9 9.65 15.08 23.82
C GLU A 9 8.24 15.50 23.38
N GLN A 10 7.53 16.28 24.21
CA GLN A 10 6.23 16.85 23.83
C GLN A 10 6.38 17.82 22.65
N ARG A 11 7.45 18.63 22.66
CA ARG A 11 7.74 19.56 21.57
C ARG A 11 8.05 18.83 20.28
N HIS A 12 8.75 17.70 20.33
CA HIS A 12 9.02 16.86 19.16
C HIS A 12 7.75 16.24 18.60
N GLN A 13 6.86 15.71 19.45
CA GLN A 13 5.56 15.19 19.01
C GLN A 13 4.69 16.28 18.38
N THR A 14 4.58 17.45 19.00
CA THR A 14 3.80 18.56 18.45
C THR A 14 4.42 19.11 17.15
N LEU A 15 5.76 19.13 17.05
CA LEU A 15 6.47 19.52 15.83
C LEU A 15 6.16 18.54 14.68
N LEU A 16 6.13 17.23 14.94
CA LEU A 16 5.74 16.22 13.94
C LEU A 16 4.29 16.40 13.50
N GLN A 17 3.35 16.49 14.44
CA GLN A 17 1.94 16.67 14.14
C GLN A 17 1.69 17.91 13.28
N LYS A 18 2.30 19.05 13.63
CA LYS A 18 2.16 20.29 12.85
C LYS A 18 2.73 20.19 11.44
N LEU A 19 3.80 19.42 11.27
CA LEU A 19 4.43 19.20 9.97
C LEU A 19 3.68 18.17 9.11
N GLU A 20 2.92 17.26 9.72
CA GLU A 20 1.95 16.42 9.02
C GLU A 20 0.75 17.25 8.54
N GLU A 21 0.21 18.12 9.39
CA GLU A 21 -0.91 19.01 9.05
C GLU A 21 -0.54 20.05 7.98
N ASN A 22 0.65 20.64 8.06
CA ASN A 22 1.15 21.59 7.07
C ASN A 22 2.67 21.45 6.85
N PRO A 23 3.10 20.68 5.83
CA PRO A 23 4.51 20.44 5.53
C PRO A 23 5.30 21.70 5.13
N LEU A 24 4.62 22.79 4.76
CA LEU A 24 5.21 24.02 4.27
C LEU A 24 5.46 25.06 5.37
N LEU A 25 5.20 24.72 6.64
CA LEU A 25 5.51 25.61 7.76
C LEU A 25 7.01 25.93 7.82
N THR A 26 7.34 27.20 7.97
CA THR A 26 8.70 27.68 8.16
C THR A 26 9.15 27.49 9.60
N ASP A 27 10.47 27.40 9.82
CA ASP A 27 11.04 27.32 11.17
C ASP A 27 10.64 28.52 12.04
N GLU A 28 10.43 29.69 11.44
CA GLU A 28 9.95 30.91 12.11
C GLU A 28 8.51 30.78 12.61
N GLN A 29 7.62 30.21 11.79
CA GLN A 29 6.24 29.94 12.19
C GLN A 29 6.17 28.88 13.28
N LEU A 30 6.93 27.79 13.14
CA LEU A 30 7.01 26.72 14.13
C LEU A 30 7.57 27.22 15.46
N ALA A 31 8.59 28.08 15.42
CA ALA A 31 9.18 28.72 16.60
C ALA A 31 8.15 29.60 17.33
N LYS A 32 7.38 30.39 16.58
CA LYS A 32 6.32 31.25 17.12
C LYS A 32 5.20 30.44 17.77
N GLU A 33 4.76 29.35 17.14
CA GLU A 33 3.68 28.50 17.64
C GLU A 33 4.08 27.65 18.84
N LEU A 34 5.32 27.14 18.87
CA LEU A 34 5.84 26.33 19.96
C LEU A 34 6.48 27.18 21.08
N GLY A 35 6.54 28.51 20.91
CA GLY A 35 7.10 29.44 21.89
C GLY A 35 8.59 29.23 22.17
N VAL A 36 9.35 28.83 21.15
CA VAL A 36 10.80 28.54 21.25
C VAL A 36 11.60 29.36 20.23
N SER A 37 12.93 29.33 20.32
CA SER A 37 13.77 30.00 19.32
C SER A 37 13.84 29.18 18.03
N ILE A 38 14.09 29.86 16.91
CA ILE A 38 14.30 29.24 15.59
C ILE A 38 15.45 28.22 15.65
N GLN A 39 16.50 28.52 16.41
CA GLN A 39 17.63 27.59 16.61
C GLN A 39 17.20 26.30 17.31
N THR A 40 16.28 26.36 18.27
CA THR A 40 15.72 25.18 18.92
C THR A 40 14.94 24.31 17.94
N ILE A 41 14.12 24.91 17.07
CA ILE A 41 13.38 24.18 16.02
C ILE A 41 14.32 23.49 15.04
N ARG A 42 15.41 24.17 14.63
CA ARG A 42 16.42 23.56 13.74
C ARG A 42 17.11 22.36 14.39
N LEU A 43 17.50 22.48 15.66
CA LEU A 43 18.11 21.38 16.41
C LEU A 43 17.13 20.22 16.60
N ASP A 44 15.86 20.50 16.89
CA ASP A 44 14.83 19.48 17.04
C ASP A 44 14.54 18.76 15.71
N ARG A 45 14.45 19.50 14.60
CA ARG A 45 14.32 18.93 13.25
C ARG A 45 15.51 18.03 12.90
N LEU A 46 16.74 18.48 13.15
CA LEU A 46 17.95 17.69 12.91
C LEU A 46 17.97 16.40 13.76
N ALA A 47 17.58 16.49 15.03
CA ALA A 47 17.49 15.33 15.91
C ALA A 47 16.44 14.31 15.45
N LEU A 48 15.36 14.77 14.80
CA LEU A 48 14.29 13.94 14.24
C LEU A 48 14.52 13.54 12.77
N GLY A 49 15.64 13.95 12.15
CA GLY A 49 15.93 13.69 10.74
C GLY A 49 14.99 14.38 9.76
N LEU A 50 14.37 15.51 10.14
CA LEU A 50 13.37 16.20 9.34
C LEU A 50 14.01 17.15 8.30
N PRO A 51 13.67 17.03 7.00
CA PRO A 51 14.23 17.85 5.93
C PRO A 51 13.75 19.31 5.97
N GLU A 52 14.54 20.24 5.40
CA GLU A 52 14.26 21.69 5.41
C GLU A 52 13.00 22.07 4.65
N MET A 53 12.40 23.23 4.95
CA MET A 53 11.18 23.66 4.28
C MET A 53 11.34 23.68 2.75
N LYS A 54 12.47 24.15 2.22
CA LYS A 54 12.75 24.14 0.77
C LYS A 54 12.79 22.73 0.19
N GLU A 55 13.36 21.79 0.92
CA GLU A 55 13.45 20.38 0.51
C GLU A 55 12.09 19.70 0.62
N ARG A 56 11.29 20.00 1.66
CA ARG A 56 9.90 19.57 1.78
C ARG A 56 9.00 20.18 0.72
N ALA A 57 9.21 21.45 0.38
CA ALA A 57 8.51 22.13 -0.71
C ALA A 57 8.92 21.55 -2.06
N LYS A 58 10.20 21.20 -2.25
CA LYS A 58 10.65 20.46 -3.43
C LYS A 58 10.05 19.07 -3.50
N ASN A 59 9.96 18.35 -2.37
CA ASN A 59 9.33 17.04 -2.28
C ASN A 59 7.81 17.11 -2.50
N LEU A 60 7.15 18.16 -2.01
CA LEU A 60 5.72 18.38 -2.17
C LEU A 60 5.41 18.88 -3.59
N ALA A 61 6.25 19.74 -4.15
CA ALA A 61 6.19 20.16 -5.54
C ALA A 61 6.54 18.99 -6.47
N SER A 62 7.52 18.14 -6.15
CA SER A 62 7.80 16.95 -6.96
C SER A 62 6.65 15.95 -6.89
N ARG A 63 6.01 15.77 -5.73
CA ARG A 63 4.79 14.95 -5.57
C ARG A 63 3.56 15.55 -6.25
N ALA A 64 3.41 16.87 -6.25
CA ALA A 64 2.29 17.57 -6.88
C ALA A 64 2.48 17.73 -8.40
N LEU A 65 3.73 17.89 -8.87
CA LEU A 65 4.11 17.92 -10.28
C LEU A 65 4.18 16.51 -10.87
N SER A 66 4.46 15.47 -10.06
CA SER A 66 4.39 14.08 -10.51
C SER A 66 2.96 13.55 -10.58
N GLY A 67 1.98 14.19 -9.93
CA GLY A 67 0.58 13.75 -10.01
C GLY A 67 0.32 12.31 -9.51
N GLU A 68 1.30 11.68 -8.85
CA GLU A 68 1.26 10.26 -8.49
C GLU A 68 0.58 10.07 -7.13
N HIS A 69 -0.71 10.35 -7.08
CA HIS A 69 -1.57 9.45 -6.32
C HIS A 69 -1.58 8.14 -7.10
N TYR A 70 -0.97 7.07 -6.61
CA TYR A 70 -1.22 5.74 -7.16
C TYR A 70 -2.68 5.40 -6.86
N PRO A 71 -3.62 5.50 -7.83
CA PRO A 71 -5.03 5.32 -7.54
C PRO A 71 -5.28 3.90 -6.97
N ALA A 72 -4.49 2.93 -7.44
CA ALA A 72 -4.52 1.56 -6.96
C ALA A 72 -4.28 1.41 -5.44
N SER A 73 -3.48 2.28 -4.81
CA SER A 73 -3.26 2.23 -3.34
C SER A 73 -4.47 2.70 -2.54
N LEU A 74 -5.33 3.54 -3.13
CA LEU A 74 -6.59 4.00 -2.54
C LEU A 74 -7.73 2.99 -2.74
N GLU A 75 -7.57 2.05 -3.67
CA GLU A 75 -8.56 1.03 -4.04
C GLU A 75 -8.27 -0.34 -3.41
N VAL A 76 -7.32 -0.40 -2.46
CA VAL A 76 -7.00 -1.65 -1.75
C VAL A 76 -8.20 -2.07 -0.90
N VAL A 77 -8.62 -3.32 -1.06
CA VAL A 77 -9.69 -3.91 -0.26
C VAL A 77 -9.17 -4.20 1.15
N GLY A 78 -9.79 -3.59 2.15
CA GLY A 78 -9.33 -3.58 3.54
C GLY A 78 -8.48 -2.35 3.84
N ASP A 79 -7.72 -2.40 4.93
CA ASP A 79 -6.85 -1.32 5.38
C ASP A 79 -5.43 -1.52 4.83
N LEU A 80 -4.96 -0.62 3.98
CA LEU A 80 -3.57 -0.60 3.57
C LEU A 80 -2.70 -0.11 4.73
N LEU A 81 -1.82 -0.98 5.25
CA LEU A 81 -0.93 -0.65 6.37
C LEU A 81 0.41 -0.10 5.88
N TYR A 82 0.90 -0.63 4.76
CA TYR A 82 2.21 -0.28 4.20
C TYR A 82 2.25 -0.61 2.71
N CYS A 83 2.87 0.27 1.92
CA CYS A 83 3.14 0.03 0.51
C CYS A 83 4.46 0.69 0.12
N GLU A 84 5.36 -0.08 -0.47
CA GLU A 84 6.54 0.40 -1.17
C GLU A 84 6.42 -0.06 -2.63
N PRO A 85 6.02 0.85 -3.55
CA PRO A 85 5.86 0.54 -4.96
C PRO A 85 7.09 -0.17 -5.54
N GLY A 86 6.86 -1.27 -6.25
CA GLY A 86 7.92 -2.05 -6.89
C GLY A 86 8.63 -3.03 -5.97
N VAL A 87 8.36 -2.98 -4.65
CA VAL A 87 8.98 -3.85 -3.65
C VAL A 87 7.94 -4.76 -2.99
N GLY A 88 6.92 -4.18 -2.37
CA GLY A 88 5.91 -4.96 -1.64
C GLY A 88 4.98 -4.12 -0.76
N GLY A 89 4.14 -4.79 0.01
CA GLY A 89 3.12 -4.12 0.82
C GLY A 89 2.41 -5.03 1.80
N LEU A 90 1.63 -4.42 2.69
CA LEU A 90 0.83 -5.07 3.73
C LEU A 90 -0.57 -4.47 3.78
N SER A 91 -1.59 -5.32 3.80
CA SER A 91 -2.97 -4.90 4.07
C SER A 91 -3.61 -5.78 5.14
N ARG A 92 -4.56 -5.21 5.87
CA ARG A 92 -5.36 -5.89 6.91
C ARG A 92 -6.84 -5.87 6.54
N MET A 93 -7.55 -6.96 6.77
CA MET A 93 -9.01 -6.99 6.63
C MET A 93 -9.60 -7.82 7.77
N VAL A 94 -10.66 -7.34 8.40
CA VAL A 94 -11.40 -8.12 9.41
C VAL A 94 -12.47 -8.93 8.69
N ALA A 95 -12.52 -10.22 8.96
CA ALA A 95 -13.47 -11.14 8.36
C ALA A 95 -14.88 -10.94 8.94
N GLU A 96 -15.73 -10.18 8.25
CA GLU A 96 -17.08 -9.86 8.74
C GLU A 96 -18.09 -11.00 8.48
N PRO A 97 -19.19 -11.08 9.26
CA PRO A 97 -20.24 -12.09 9.06
C PRO A 97 -20.79 -12.11 7.63
N GLY A 98 -20.96 -10.93 7.01
CA GLY A 98 -21.42 -10.78 5.63
C GLY A 98 -20.51 -11.41 4.60
N MET A 99 -19.24 -11.68 4.93
CA MET A 99 -18.27 -12.30 4.03
C MET A 99 -18.33 -13.83 4.02
N SER A 100 -19.09 -14.44 4.94
CA SER A 100 -19.09 -15.88 5.17
C SER A 100 -20.10 -16.65 4.29
N LEU A 101 -19.86 -17.95 4.14
CA LEU A 101 -20.88 -18.95 3.81
C LEU A 101 -21.59 -19.34 5.11
N THR A 102 -22.82 -18.88 5.28
CA THR A 102 -23.60 -19.01 6.53
C THR A 102 -23.67 -20.46 7.05
N ARG A 103 -23.72 -21.44 6.13
CA ARG A 103 -23.82 -22.87 6.47
C ARG A 103 -22.55 -23.45 7.12
N TYR A 104 -21.38 -22.88 6.84
CA TYR A 104 -20.09 -23.47 7.22
C TYR A 104 -19.22 -22.56 8.10
N ASN A 105 -19.62 -21.30 8.30
CA ASN A 105 -18.85 -20.28 9.00
C ASN A 105 -17.40 -20.14 8.45
N VAL A 106 -17.30 -20.13 7.11
CA VAL A 106 -16.05 -19.96 6.35
C VAL A 106 -16.18 -18.76 5.45
N ILE A 107 -15.14 -17.93 5.36
CA ILE A 107 -15.09 -16.76 4.49
C ILE A 107 -15.04 -17.18 3.03
N ARG A 108 -15.88 -16.55 2.20
CA ARG A 108 -15.93 -16.81 0.75
C ARG A 108 -14.60 -16.39 0.11
N GLY A 109 -14.03 -17.28 -0.70
CA GLY A 109 -12.69 -17.10 -1.28
C GLY A 109 -12.49 -15.80 -2.06
N HIS A 110 -13.56 -15.23 -2.65
CA HIS A 110 -13.45 -13.97 -3.40
C HIS A 110 -13.07 -12.77 -2.52
N TYR A 111 -13.34 -12.77 -1.20
CA TYR A 111 -12.89 -11.69 -0.33
C TYR A 111 -11.37 -11.75 -0.12
N LEU A 112 -10.83 -12.95 0.13
CA LEU A 112 -9.37 -13.13 0.24
C LEU A 112 -8.68 -12.81 -1.08
N PHE A 113 -9.28 -13.23 -2.20
CA PHE A 113 -8.81 -12.89 -3.53
C PHE A 113 -8.85 -11.38 -3.77
N ALA A 114 -9.94 -10.69 -3.42
CA ALA A 114 -10.08 -9.26 -3.64
C ALA A 114 -9.05 -8.44 -2.84
N GLN A 115 -8.83 -8.78 -1.57
CA GLN A 115 -7.76 -8.20 -0.76
C GLN A 115 -6.39 -8.42 -1.39
N ALA A 116 -6.06 -9.67 -1.74
CA ALA A 116 -4.76 -9.99 -2.30
C ALA A 116 -4.53 -9.36 -3.68
N ASN A 117 -5.53 -9.39 -4.54
CA ASN A 117 -5.46 -8.84 -5.90
C ASN A 117 -5.29 -7.32 -5.87
N SER A 118 -6.10 -6.62 -5.09
CA SER A 118 -6.00 -5.15 -4.97
C SER A 118 -4.66 -4.73 -4.37
N LEU A 119 -4.14 -5.45 -3.36
CA LEU A 119 -2.79 -5.21 -2.84
C LEU A 119 -1.70 -5.50 -3.89
N ALA A 120 -1.84 -6.54 -4.70
CA ALA A 120 -0.89 -6.86 -5.77
C ALA A 120 -0.83 -5.75 -6.83
N VAL A 121 -1.97 -5.19 -7.20
CA VAL A 121 -2.04 -4.04 -8.12
C VAL A 121 -1.41 -2.80 -7.48
N ALA A 122 -1.68 -2.54 -6.20
CA ALA A 122 -1.15 -1.37 -5.49
C ALA A 122 0.38 -1.35 -5.37
N VAL A 123 1.02 -2.52 -5.23
CA VAL A 123 2.50 -2.62 -5.14
C VAL A 123 3.16 -2.67 -6.51
N ALA A 124 2.40 -2.85 -7.60
CA ALA A 124 2.93 -2.70 -8.93
C ALA A 124 3.18 -1.20 -9.17
N ASP A 125 4.46 -0.84 -9.30
CA ASP A 125 4.96 0.51 -9.55
C ASP A 125 4.55 1.02 -10.94
N ALA A 126 3.26 1.26 -11.13
CA ALA A 126 2.65 1.73 -12.36
C ALA A 126 1.42 2.63 -12.10
N PRO A 127 1.25 3.73 -12.85
CA PRO A 127 0.09 4.63 -12.68
C PRO A 127 -1.25 3.95 -13.00
N HIS A 128 -1.22 3.05 -13.99
CA HIS A 128 -2.37 2.25 -14.40
C HIS A 128 -1.94 0.79 -14.48
N ALA A 129 -2.65 -0.09 -13.78
CA ALA A 129 -2.32 -1.50 -13.70
C ALA A 129 -3.57 -2.38 -13.69
N LEU A 130 -3.47 -3.54 -14.35
CA LEU A 130 -4.51 -4.56 -14.36
C LEU A 130 -3.92 -5.93 -14.04
N THR A 131 -4.73 -6.79 -13.45
CA THR A 131 -4.40 -8.20 -13.28
C THR A 131 -4.55 -8.92 -14.61
N GLY A 132 -3.44 -9.40 -15.19
CA GLY A 132 -3.44 -10.22 -16.41
C GLY A 132 -3.76 -11.68 -16.12
N SER A 133 -3.19 -12.24 -15.06
CA SER A 133 -3.54 -13.59 -14.61
C SER A 133 -3.23 -13.77 -13.12
N ALA A 134 -3.85 -14.77 -12.51
CA ALA A 134 -3.60 -15.13 -11.12
C ALA A 134 -3.63 -16.66 -10.97
N ARG A 135 -2.69 -17.19 -10.18
CA ARG A 135 -2.75 -18.57 -9.66
C ARG A 135 -2.87 -18.48 -8.16
N VAL A 136 -3.89 -19.11 -7.59
CA VAL A 136 -4.24 -18.94 -6.18
C VAL A 136 -4.58 -20.27 -5.53
N GLU A 137 -4.27 -20.36 -4.25
CA GLU A 137 -4.53 -21.51 -3.39
C GLU A 137 -5.17 -21.01 -2.09
N PHE A 138 -6.02 -21.85 -1.49
CA PHE A 138 -6.69 -21.58 -0.22
C PHE A 138 -6.33 -22.70 0.77
N PRO A 139 -5.10 -22.68 1.35
CA PRO A 139 -4.60 -23.83 2.11
C PRO A 139 -5.42 -24.11 3.39
N HIS A 140 -5.99 -23.07 4.00
CA HIS A 140 -6.79 -23.18 5.22
C HIS A 140 -8.02 -22.26 5.14
N PRO A 141 -9.16 -22.65 5.73
CA PRO A 141 -10.34 -21.81 5.80
C PRO A 141 -10.11 -20.63 6.75
N ALA A 142 -10.55 -19.44 6.35
CA ALA A 142 -10.71 -18.30 7.25
C ALA A 142 -12.13 -18.26 7.83
N ARG A 143 -12.29 -17.72 9.03
CA ARG A 143 -13.55 -17.65 9.79
C ARG A 143 -13.93 -16.21 10.12
N VAL A 144 -15.21 -16.03 10.46
CA VAL A 144 -15.73 -14.73 10.90
C VAL A 144 -15.02 -14.28 12.18
N GLY A 145 -14.65 -12.99 12.24
CA GLY A 145 -13.93 -12.37 13.35
C GLY A 145 -12.40 -12.45 13.23
N GLU A 146 -11.86 -13.26 12.33
CA GLU A 146 -10.41 -13.37 12.13
C GLU A 146 -9.85 -12.13 11.43
N VAL A 147 -8.59 -11.79 11.77
CA VAL A 147 -7.85 -10.71 11.12
C VAL A 147 -6.98 -11.28 10.01
N LEU A 148 -7.28 -10.90 8.77
CA LEU A 148 -6.61 -11.32 7.55
C LEU A 148 -5.47 -10.36 7.22
N MET A 149 -4.24 -10.82 7.43
CA MET A 149 -3.02 -10.07 7.15
C MET A 149 -2.43 -10.51 5.81
N ALA A 150 -2.62 -9.72 4.75
CA ALA A 150 -2.06 -9.99 3.45
C ALA A 150 -0.72 -9.29 3.28
N ARG A 151 0.29 -10.03 2.81
CA ARG A 151 1.62 -9.51 2.49
C ARG A 151 1.94 -9.75 1.04
N ALA A 152 2.22 -8.68 0.31
CA ALA A 152 2.65 -8.72 -1.08
C ALA A 152 4.18 -8.53 -1.19
N ARG A 153 4.77 -9.20 -2.18
CA ARG A 153 6.18 -9.08 -2.57
C ARG A 153 6.27 -9.12 -4.09
N VAL A 154 6.91 -8.12 -4.68
CA VAL A 154 7.24 -8.13 -6.10
C VAL A 154 8.42 -9.10 -6.30
N LEU A 155 8.18 -10.19 -7.02
CA LEU A 155 9.19 -11.20 -7.33
C LEU A 155 10.01 -10.82 -8.56
N GLU A 156 9.36 -10.21 -9.56
CA GLU A 156 10.00 -9.89 -10.83
C GLU A 156 9.32 -8.69 -11.50
N ARG A 157 10.13 -7.88 -12.18
CA ARG A 157 9.69 -6.80 -13.08
C ARG A 157 10.37 -6.97 -14.44
N ARG A 158 9.58 -7.15 -15.51
CA ARG A 158 10.04 -7.18 -16.90
C ARG A 158 9.25 -6.19 -17.75
N GLY A 159 9.82 -5.02 -17.98
CA GLY A 159 9.15 -3.94 -18.72
C GLY A 159 7.83 -3.58 -18.04
N ARG A 160 6.71 -3.87 -18.72
CA ARG A 160 5.33 -3.60 -18.25
C ARG A 160 4.69 -4.75 -17.46
N ARG A 161 5.44 -5.81 -17.14
CA ARG A 161 4.93 -6.99 -16.44
C ARG A 161 5.55 -7.09 -15.05
N PHE A 162 4.72 -7.29 -14.04
CA PHE A 162 5.12 -7.52 -12.66
C PHE A 162 4.59 -8.86 -12.20
N VAL A 163 5.44 -9.68 -11.58
CA VAL A 163 5.02 -10.90 -10.90
C VAL A 163 5.01 -10.61 -9.41
N VAL A 164 3.83 -10.65 -8.80
CA VAL A 164 3.63 -10.33 -7.39
C VAL A 164 3.14 -11.57 -6.65
N GLU A 165 3.84 -11.96 -5.60
CA GLU A 165 3.39 -12.98 -4.67
C GLU A 165 2.65 -12.33 -3.51
N VAL A 166 1.48 -12.84 -3.16
CA VAL A 166 0.71 -12.39 -2.01
C VAL A 166 0.36 -13.60 -1.13
N VAL A 167 0.63 -13.48 0.16
CA VAL A 167 0.25 -14.48 1.16
C VAL A 167 -0.58 -13.82 2.24
N THR A 168 -1.79 -14.32 2.47
CA THR A 168 -2.66 -13.89 3.56
C THR A 168 -2.59 -14.89 4.70
N ARG A 169 -2.35 -14.38 5.91
CA ARG A 169 -2.29 -15.17 7.14
C ARG A 169 -3.35 -14.72 8.13
N VAL A 170 -3.82 -15.68 8.92
CA VAL A 170 -4.47 -15.46 10.20
C VAL A 170 -3.50 -15.98 11.24
N GLU A 171 -3.00 -15.10 12.11
CA GLU A 171 -1.87 -15.39 12.99
C GLU A 171 -0.69 -15.97 12.16
N GLU A 172 -0.27 -17.20 12.45
CA GLU A 172 0.82 -17.89 11.74
C GLU A 172 0.34 -18.77 10.56
N LYS A 173 -0.98 -18.94 10.39
CA LYS A 173 -1.54 -19.87 9.40
C LYS A 173 -1.81 -19.18 8.07
N ALA A 174 -1.24 -19.69 6.98
CA ALA A 174 -1.55 -19.22 5.64
C ALA A 174 -2.94 -19.69 5.19
N VAL A 175 -3.87 -18.75 5.01
CA VAL A 175 -5.24 -19.00 4.56
C VAL A 175 -5.43 -18.74 3.07
N PHE A 176 -4.52 -17.97 2.47
CA PHE A 176 -4.49 -17.72 1.03
C PHE A 176 -3.06 -17.53 0.55
N GLN A 177 -2.75 -18.04 -0.63
CA GLN A 177 -1.51 -17.79 -1.34
C GLN A 177 -1.82 -17.52 -2.81
N GLY A 178 -1.18 -16.53 -3.41
CA GLY A 178 -1.41 -16.19 -4.80
C GLY A 178 -0.19 -15.61 -5.48
N LYS A 179 -0.01 -15.95 -6.76
CA LYS A 179 0.92 -15.28 -7.68
C LYS A 179 0.12 -14.58 -8.76
N PHE A 180 0.32 -13.27 -8.86
CA PHE A 180 -0.40 -12.38 -9.76
C PHE A 180 0.57 -11.86 -10.83
N LEU A 181 0.15 -11.95 -12.08
CA LEU A 181 0.76 -11.20 -13.17
C LEU A 181 0.02 -9.87 -13.28
N ILE A 182 0.68 -8.78 -12.91
CA ILE A 182 0.16 -7.43 -13.07
C ILE A 182 0.77 -6.81 -14.33
N LEU A 183 -0.08 -6.22 -15.15
CA LEU A 183 0.27 -5.55 -16.40
C LEU A 183 0.11 -4.05 -16.21
N ALA A 184 1.19 -3.29 -16.40
CA ALA A 184 1.13 -1.84 -16.50
C ALA A 184 0.55 -1.43 -17.86
N LEU A 185 -0.41 -0.52 -17.81
CA LEU A 185 -1.03 0.06 -19.00
C LEU A 185 -0.37 1.40 -19.32
N ASP A 186 -0.23 1.69 -20.61
CA ASP A 186 0.05 3.04 -21.08
C ASP A 186 -1.25 3.82 -21.33
N GLU A 187 -1.16 5.15 -21.40
CA GLU A 187 -2.32 6.03 -21.58
C GLU A 187 -3.08 5.75 -22.90
N ARG A 188 -2.39 5.28 -23.95
CA ARG A 188 -3.02 4.90 -25.22
C ARG A 188 -3.91 3.67 -25.07
N THR A 189 -3.43 2.63 -24.38
CA THR A 189 -4.19 1.42 -24.10
C THR A 189 -5.43 1.73 -23.26
N LEU A 190 -5.31 2.69 -22.33
CA LEU A 190 -6.44 3.15 -21.50
C LEU A 190 -7.51 3.90 -22.32
N ALA A 191 -7.08 4.77 -23.24
CA ALA A 191 -7.96 5.59 -24.08
C ALA A 191 -8.68 4.78 -25.18
N GLU A 192 -8.04 3.74 -25.69
CA GLU A 192 -8.59 2.90 -26.77
C GLU A 192 -9.46 1.75 -26.25
N GLY A 193 -9.38 1.39 -24.96
CA GLY A 193 -10.16 0.31 -24.34
C GLY A 193 -9.79 -1.10 -24.84
N ILE A 194 -8.70 -1.23 -25.60
CA ILE A 194 -8.23 -2.50 -26.17
C ILE A 194 -7.23 -3.13 -25.19
N PHE A 195 -7.75 -3.87 -24.21
CA PHE A 195 -6.94 -4.67 -23.29
C PHE A 195 -6.57 -6.01 -23.93
N GLY A 196 -5.72 -5.97 -24.96
CA GLY A 196 -5.22 -7.17 -25.63
C GLY A 196 -4.43 -8.06 -24.67
N MET A 197 -5.10 -9.03 -24.03
CA MET A 197 -4.46 -10.05 -23.21
C MET A 197 -4.06 -11.24 -24.08
N GLU A 198 -3.00 -11.10 -24.88
CA GLU A 198 -2.35 -12.28 -25.49
C GLU A 198 -1.57 -13.05 -24.41
N GLY A 199 -2.33 -13.76 -23.57
CA GLY A 199 -1.82 -14.89 -22.81
C GLY A 199 -1.92 -16.12 -23.71
N LYS A 200 -0.81 -16.54 -24.32
CA LYS A 200 -0.69 -17.94 -24.76
C LYS A 200 -0.87 -18.80 -23.49
N ALA A 201 -2.07 -19.30 -23.29
CA ALA A 201 -2.29 -20.48 -22.49
C ALA A 201 -1.54 -21.62 -23.19
N THR A 202 -0.30 -21.85 -22.79
CA THR A 202 0.32 -23.17 -23.01
C THR A 202 -0.43 -24.12 -22.08
N GLY A 203 -1.56 -24.62 -22.56
CA GLY A 203 -2.07 -25.90 -22.11
C GLY A 203 -1.03 -26.94 -22.50
N ASP A 204 -0.28 -27.41 -21.51
CA ASP A 204 0.42 -28.68 -21.67
C ASP A 204 -0.61 -29.76 -21.35
N GLY A 205 -1.15 -30.32 -22.43
CA GLY A 205 -1.89 -31.57 -22.37
C GLY A 205 -0.91 -32.66 -21.95
N ARG A 206 -1.24 -33.36 -20.86
CA ARG A 206 -0.91 -34.77 -20.78
C ARG A 206 -2.19 -35.55 -20.91
N GLU A 207 -2.37 -35.99 -22.14
CA GLU A 207 -2.93 -37.27 -22.55
C GLU A 207 -3.24 -38.21 -21.38
N LYS A 208 -4.51 -38.62 -21.35
CA LYS A 208 -4.84 -40.00 -21.03
C LYS A 208 -4.08 -40.89 -22.01
N ASP A 209 -3.38 -41.89 -21.51
CA ASP A 209 -3.34 -43.21 -22.09
C ASP A 209 -3.10 -44.24 -20.97
N ASP A 210 -3.91 -45.30 -21.05
CA ASP A 210 -3.99 -46.57 -20.28
C ASP A 210 -4.46 -46.57 -18.80
#